data_AF-A0A2T4VE90-F1
#
_entry.id   AF-A0A2T4VE90-F1
#
_cell.length_a   1.000
_cell.length_b   1.000
_cell.length_c   1.000
_cell.angle_alpha   90.00
_cell.angle_beta   90.00
_cell.angle_gamma   90.00
#
_symmetry.space_group_name_H-M   'P 1'
#
loop_
_entity.id
_entity.type
_entity.pdbx_description
1 polymer ?
#
loop_
_entity_poly.entity_id
_entity_poly.type
_entity_poly.pdbx_seq_one_letter_code
_entity_poly.pdbx_strand_id
1 'polypeptide(L)' 'MAGINAINGFVLEPGTWGGEDIFRPRGMPGTIVVSERFKDFVEKHGFTNVVLTPTEQYVWDPSNLGPAPLPVA' A
#
# COMPACT_ATOMS: atom_id res chain seq x y z
N MET A 1 17.01 -10.74 -7.95
CA MET A 1 15.68 -10.27 -7.56
C MET A 1 15.29 -9.16 -8.53
N ALA A 2 14.32 -9.37 -9.42
CA ALA A 2 13.78 -8.26 -10.18
C ALA A 2 13.08 -7.34 -9.16
N GLY A 3 13.55 -6.10 -9.03
CA GLY A 3 12.92 -5.11 -8.15
C GLY A 3 11.52 -4.80 -8.65
N ILE A 4 10.64 -4.37 -7.74
CA ILE A 4 9.39 -3.72 -8.13
C ILE A 4 9.79 -2.48 -8.92
N ASN A 5 9.30 -2.32 -10.15
CA ASN A 5 9.63 -1.19 -11.01
C ASN A 5 8.68 -0.01 -10.79
N ALA A 6 7.40 -0.30 -10.52
CA ALA A 6 6.38 0.68 -10.16
C ALA A 6 5.22 -0.02 -9.41
N ILE A 7 4.43 0.74 -8.65
CA ILE A 7 3.20 0.33 -7.97
C ILE A 7 2.09 1.30 -8.38
N ASN A 8 0.95 0.77 -8.81
CA ASN A 8 -0.25 1.53 -9.16
C ASN A 8 -1.45 0.94 -8.42
N GLY A 9 -1.46 1.16 -7.11
CA GLY A 9 -2.36 0.48 -6.19
C GLY A 9 -1.99 -1.00 -5.98
N PHE A 10 -2.50 -1.58 -4.91
CA PHE A 10 -2.39 -3.01 -4.64
C PHE A 10 -3.51 -3.47 -3.71
N VAL A 11 -3.70 -4.79 -3.64
CA VAL A 11 -4.63 -5.45 -2.71
C VAL A 11 -3.91 -6.60 -2.02
N LEU A 12 -4.41 -7.00 -0.86
CA LEU A 12 -3.97 -8.23 -0.20
C LEU A 12 -4.70 -9.42 -0.80
N GLU A 13 -4.00 -10.54 -0.96
CA GLU A 13 -4.62 -11.80 -1.37
C GLU A 13 -5.65 -12.22 -0.31
N PRO A 14 -6.92 -12.49 -0.68
CA PRO A 14 -7.96 -12.86 0.28
C PRO A 14 -7.56 -14.05 1.15
N GLY A 15 -7.84 -13.98 2.45
CA GLY A 15 -7.53 -15.03 3.41
C GLY A 15 -6.06 -15.13 3.82
N THR A 16 -5.17 -14.25 3.32
CA THR A 16 -3.75 -14.25 3.70
C THR A 16 -3.40 -13.28 4.83
N TRP A 17 -4.31 -12.37 5.18
CA TRP A 17 -4.13 -11.41 6.26
C TRP A 17 -4.71 -11.96 7.58
N GLY A 18 -3.92 -11.92 8.66
CA GLY A 18 -4.29 -12.44 9.97
C GLY A 18 -5.10 -11.48 10.84
N GLY A 19 -5.39 -10.27 10.35
CA GLY A 19 -6.10 -9.22 11.09
C GLY A 19 -5.21 -8.30 11.92
N GLU A 20 -3.91 -8.28 11.64
CA GLU A 20 -2.95 -7.39 12.28
C GLU A 20 -3.19 -5.92 11.88
N ASP A 21 -3.16 -5.01 12.85
CA ASP A 21 -3.38 -3.58 12.59
C ASP A 21 -2.23 -2.87 11.88
N ILE A 22 -0.99 -3.36 12.05
CA ILE A 22 0.22 -2.79 11.44
C ILE A 22 1.11 -3.97 11.03
N PHE A 23 1.42 -4.08 9.75
CA PHE A 23 2.22 -5.19 9.25
C PHE A 23 3.00 -4.83 7.98
N ARG A 24 3.94 -5.72 7.62
CA ARG A 24 4.70 -5.65 6.37
C ARG A 24 4.13 -6.70 5.41
N PRO A 25 3.47 -6.30 4.31
CA PRO A 25 2.93 -7.27 3.36
C PRO A 25 4.05 -8.02 2.63
N ARG A 26 3.78 -9.27 2.25
CA ARG A 26 4.68 -10.04 1.37
C ARG A 26 4.68 -9.41 -0.03
N GLY A 27 5.84 -9.39 -0.68
CA GLY A 27 5.96 -8.87 -2.05
C GLY A 27 6.11 -7.35 -2.16
N MET A 28 6.10 -6.59 -1.05
CA MET A 28 6.37 -5.14 -1.06
C MET A 28 7.39 -4.74 0.02
N PRO A 29 8.70 -4.85 -0.29
CA PRO A 29 9.75 -4.43 0.62
C PRO A 29 9.66 -2.93 0.94
N GLY A 30 9.77 -2.59 2.22
CA GLY A 30 9.81 -1.18 2.67
C GLY A 30 8.45 -0.52 2.92
N THR A 31 7.34 -1.19 2.58
CA THR A 31 5.99 -0.66 2.84
C THR A 31 5.43 -1.19 4.16
N ILE A 32 4.73 -0.31 4.88
CA ILE A 32 3.91 -0.65 6.04
C ILE A 32 2.45 -0.50 5.64
N VAL A 33 1.65 -1.53 5.90
CA VAL A 33 0.19 -1.51 5.70
C VAL A 33 -0.47 -1.49 7.07
N VAL A 34 -1.57 -0.76 7.17
CA VAL A 34 -2.37 -0.66 8.38
C VAL A 34 -3.82 -1.00 8.12
N SER A 35 -4.51 -1.48 9.14
CA SER A 35 -5.96 -1.72 9.08
C SER A 35 -6.76 -0.41 9.10
N GLU A 36 -8.02 -0.47 8.67
CA GLU A 36 -8.97 0.65 8.87
C GLU A 36 -9.19 0.95 10.36
N ARG A 37 -9.18 -0.07 11.23
CA ARG A 37 -9.26 0.13 12.69
C ARG A 37 -8.11 1.00 13.22
N PHE A 38 -6.90 0.81 12.71
CA PHE A 38 -5.77 1.64 13.08
C PHE A 38 -5.88 3.06 12.52
N LYS A 39 -6.34 3.20 11.27
CA LYS A 39 -6.65 4.52 10.68
C LYS A 39 -7.63 5.30 11.57
N ASP A 40 -8.74 4.70 11.97
CA ASP A 40 -9.73 5.33 12.85
C ASP A 40 -9.13 5.69 14.23
N PHE A 41 -8.23 4.84 14.76
CA PHE A 41 -7.52 5.11 16.00
C PHE A 41 -6.61 6.34 15.91
N VAL A 42 -5.87 6.48 14.80
CA VAL A 42 -5.00 7.64 14.50
C VAL A 42 -5.82 8.93 14.44
N GLU A 43 -6.93 8.91 13.71
CA GLU A 43 -7.83 10.05 13.58
C GLU A 43 -8.45 10.44 14.92
N LYS A 44 -8.97 9.46 15.66
CA LYS A 44 -9.63 9.68 16.96
C LYS A 44 -8.69 10.33 18.00
N HIS A 45 -7.41 9.97 17.99
CA HIS A 45 -6.46 10.46 18.99
C HIS A 45 -5.64 11.66 18.50
N GLY A 46 -5.92 12.19 17.30
CA GLY A 46 -5.27 13.40 16.80
C GLY A 46 -3.77 13.23 16.55
N PHE A 47 -3.35 12.07 16.07
CA PHE A 47 -1.94 11.81 15.76
C PHE A 47 -1.47 12.78 14.67
N THR A 48 -0.27 13.33 14.84
CA THR A 48 0.36 14.21 13.85
C THR A 48 1.43 13.45 13.08
N ASN A 49 1.87 14.01 11.94
CA ASN A 49 2.97 13.47 11.14
C ASN A 49 2.70 12.05 10.59
N VAL A 50 1.42 11.72 10.36
CA VAL A 50 0.98 10.47 9.75
C VAL A 50 0.28 10.78 8.43
N VAL A 51 0.65 10.08 7.37
CA VAL A 51 -0.05 10.09 6.09
C VAL A 51 -0.49 8.66 5.80
N LEU A 52 -1.80 8.44 5.71
CA LEU A 52 -2.39 7.16 5.33
C LEU A 52 -2.99 7.30 3.93
N THR A 53 -2.56 6.44 3.02
CA THR A 53 -3.05 6.38 1.65
C THR A 53 -3.81 5.07 1.47
N PRO A 54 -5.07 5.10 0.97
CA PRO A 54 -5.76 3.87 0.60
C PRO A 54 -4.91 3.02 -0.34
N THR A 55 -4.92 1.71 -0.16
CA THR A 55 -4.03 0.80 -0.88
C THR A 55 -4.23 0.84 -2.39
N GLU A 56 -5.46 1.12 -2.84
CA GLU A 56 -5.85 1.26 -4.25
C GLU A 56 -5.29 2.55 -4.87
N GLN A 57 -4.93 3.53 -4.03
CA GLN A 57 -4.43 4.84 -4.44
C GLN A 57 -2.91 5.00 -4.21
N TYR A 58 -2.26 3.99 -3.64
CA TYR A 58 -0.83 4.04 -3.41
C TYR A 58 -0.05 3.91 -4.72
N VAL A 59 0.58 5.00 -5.14
CA VAL A 59 1.41 5.06 -6.34
C VAL A 59 2.87 5.24 -5.96
N TRP A 60 3.73 4.38 -6.51
CA TRP A 60 5.17 4.53 -6.45
C TRP A 60 5.73 4.30 -7.86
N ASP A 61 6.27 5.36 -8.47
CA ASP A 61 6.90 5.30 -9.79
C ASP A 61 8.19 6.13 -9.76
N PRO A 62 9.37 5.50 -9.58
CA PRO A 62 10.64 6.21 -9.59
C PRO A 62 11.02 6.75 -10.97
N SER A 63 10.39 6.25 -12.04
CA SER A 63 10.67 6.69 -13.42
C SER A 63 9.91 7.96 -13.81
N ASN A 64 8.82 8.29 -13.09
CA ASN A 64 7.87 9.34 -13.44
C ASN A 64 7.32 9.25 -14.87
N LEU A 65 7.32 8.04 -15.45
CA LEU A 65 6.79 7.79 -16.79
C LEU A 65 5.28 7.53 -16.77
N GLY A 66 4.69 7.41 -15.58
CA GLY A 66 3.30 7.02 -15.39
C GLY A 66 3.10 5.51 -15.59
N PRO A 67 1.88 5.01 -15.40
CA PRO A 67 1.58 3.61 -15.63
C PRO A 67 1.91 3.22 -17.09
N ALA A 68 2.57 2.07 -17.25
CA ALA A 68 2.76 1.50 -18.58
C ALA A 68 1.39 1.31 -19.26
N PRO A 69 1.29 1.48 -20.59
CA PRO A 69 0.07 1.18 -21.33
C PRO A 69 -0.41 -0.23 -21.00
N LEU A 70 -1.72 -0.40 -20.80
CA LEU A 70 -2.31 -1.73 -20.62
C LEU A 70 -1.92 -2.62 -21.81
N PRO A 71 -1.61 -3.92 -21.59
CA PRO A 71 -1.33 -4.84 -22.69
C PRO A 71 -2.52 -4.82 -23.66
N VAL A 72 -2.25 -4.59 -24.94
CA VAL A 72 -3.27 -4.72 -25.98
C VAL A 72 -3.52 -6.22 -26.18
N ALA A 73 -4.78 -6.64 -26.11
CA ALA A 73 -5.21 -8.03 -26.34
C ALA A 73 -4.97 -8.49 -27.78
#